data_AF-A0A960P5W8-F1
#
_entry.id   AF-A0A960P5W8-F1
#
_cell.length_a   1.000
_cell.length_b   1.000
_cell.length_c   1.000
_cell.angle_alpha   90.00
_cell.angle_beta   90.00
_cell.angle_gamma   90.00
#
_symmetry.space_group_name_H-M   'P 1'
#
loop_
_entity.id
_entity.type
_entity.pdbx_description
1 polymer ?
#
loop_
_entity_poly.entity_id
_entity_poly.type
_entity_poly.pdbx_seq_one_letter_code
_entity_poly.pdbx_strand_id
1 'polypeptide(L)'
;MAVTADVVYGEAPDETGAPEVLRLDLYDPTSVPGVRPALVVIHGGGFVQGDKSEPVYVQMARALAAEGLVVAVVDYRLRPDVYPDYPLAARDAQHDVQAAVRWLRAHAGDLRLDPARIAVTGHSAGAITALRVATHPQDPGASGTPGEPSDVAGALVVSGFLPGPVGSATPPVRMLHGTEDSLIPLAWAEDTCTRWVAAGGACTLESVAGGTHDATAFFDPAGAVVTSFLACTVGGAVAFADVEPGTALARTVSWATGRGVLNPSVSGPLEPGAVVTRRRLAARLWRWAGRPVSEPAPGGAPAAPAVEWVLAEGALYPRRDGTFGGARAVDRAAAALALWRLAGRPGAGAPPAVAGLDPAARHAPAVSWLLAHGGDALLVGGTFRPDAPLRRAQLLRLLRGVSAEPAAWGATGGLVGAC
;
A
#
# COMPACT_ATOMS: atom_id res chain seq x y z
N MET A 1 -7.82 7.95 -19.37
CA MET A 1 -6.52 7.25 -19.31
C MET A 1 -5.86 7.39 -20.67
N ALA A 2 -4.62 7.86 -20.71
CA ALA A 2 -3.77 7.91 -21.90
C ALA A 2 -2.84 6.69 -21.90
N VAL A 3 -2.58 6.11 -23.07
CA VAL A 3 -1.60 5.04 -23.24
C VAL A 3 -0.54 5.53 -24.22
N THR A 4 0.72 5.49 -23.81
CA THR A 4 1.88 5.84 -24.64
C THR A 4 2.73 4.61 -24.79
N ALA A 5 2.78 4.04 -25.99
CA ALA A 5 3.55 2.84 -26.27
C ALA A 5 5.00 3.15 -26.62
N ASP A 6 5.89 2.17 -26.42
CA ASP A 6 7.28 2.16 -26.88
C ASP A 6 8.12 3.35 -26.39
N VAL A 7 7.85 3.79 -25.17
CA VAL A 7 8.65 4.81 -24.49
C VAL A 7 10.02 4.21 -24.19
N VAL A 8 11.07 4.81 -24.77
CA VAL A 8 12.45 4.40 -24.51
C VAL A 8 12.85 4.84 -23.10
N TYR A 9 13.25 3.89 -22.27
CA TYR A 9 13.71 4.16 -20.90
C TYR A 9 15.20 3.91 -20.69
N GLY A 10 15.86 3.22 -21.62
CA GLY A 10 17.27 2.90 -21.54
C GLY A 10 17.78 2.14 -22.76
N GLU A 11 19.06 1.83 -22.72
CA GLU A 11 19.76 0.98 -23.67
C GLU A 11 20.83 0.17 -22.93
N ALA A 12 21.01 -1.10 -23.28
CA ALA A 12 22.03 -1.95 -22.69
C ALA A 12 22.50 -2.99 -23.71
N PRO A 13 23.74 -3.52 -23.60
CA PRO A 13 24.22 -4.52 -24.53
C PRO A 13 23.48 -5.86 -24.36
N ASP A 14 23.11 -6.47 -25.49
CA ASP A 14 22.58 -7.84 -25.57
C ASP A 14 23.68 -8.91 -25.32
N GLU A 15 23.37 -10.19 -25.50
CA GLU A 15 24.35 -11.29 -25.37
C GLU A 15 25.51 -11.23 -26.36
N THR A 16 25.35 -10.56 -27.50
CA THR A 16 26.39 -10.38 -28.51
C THR A 16 27.22 -9.11 -28.29
N GLY A 17 26.81 -8.28 -27.33
CA GLY A 17 27.41 -6.97 -27.05
C GLY A 17 26.85 -5.84 -27.91
N ALA A 18 25.84 -6.10 -28.75
CA ALA A 18 25.17 -5.08 -29.54
C ALA A 18 24.19 -4.29 -28.67
N PRO A 19 24.00 -2.98 -28.91
CA PRO A 19 23.07 -2.18 -28.12
C PRO A 19 21.62 -2.60 -28.35
N GLU A 20 20.92 -2.94 -27.28
CA GLU A 20 19.48 -3.21 -27.24
C GLU A 20 18.75 -2.05 -26.57
N VAL A 21 17.78 -1.48 -27.28
CA VAL A 21 16.95 -0.38 -26.78
C VAL A 21 15.80 -0.92 -25.95
N LEU A 22 15.73 -0.49 -24.69
CA LEU A 22 14.75 -0.93 -23.72
C LEU A 22 13.51 -0.02 -23.73
N ARG A 23 12.33 -0.64 -23.78
CA ARG A 23 11.04 0.05 -23.99
C ARG A 23 10.00 -0.29 -22.93
N LEU A 24 9.14 0.67 -22.65
CA LEU A 24 7.97 0.49 -21.80
C LEU A 24 6.71 1.05 -22.45
N ASP A 25 5.57 0.51 -22.06
CA ASP A 25 4.26 1.06 -22.34
C ASP A 25 3.72 1.74 -21.08
N LEU A 26 3.38 3.02 -21.20
CA LEU A 26 2.92 3.85 -20.10
C LEU A 26 1.40 4.00 -20.13
N TYR A 27 0.74 3.62 -19.04
CA TYR A 27 -0.69 3.77 -18.80
C TYR A 27 -0.90 4.87 -17.76
N ASP A 28 -1.23 6.08 -18.23
CA ASP A 28 -1.40 7.26 -17.38
C ASP A 28 -2.90 7.56 -17.15
N PRO A 29 -3.42 7.46 -15.92
CA PRO A 29 -4.77 7.90 -15.58
C PRO A 29 -4.84 9.42 -15.44
N THR A 30 -4.68 10.14 -16.55
CA THR A 30 -4.61 11.61 -16.62
C THR A 30 -5.78 12.35 -15.94
N SER A 31 -6.94 11.72 -15.84
CA SER A 31 -8.13 12.24 -15.14
C SER A 31 -8.02 12.20 -13.61
N VAL A 32 -7.12 11.38 -13.06
CA VAL A 32 -6.90 11.30 -11.60
C VAL A 32 -6.06 12.51 -11.17
N PRO A 33 -6.58 13.35 -10.26
CA PRO A 33 -5.91 14.57 -9.85
C PRO A 33 -4.75 14.29 -8.89
N GLY A 34 -3.85 15.27 -8.78
CA GLY A 34 -2.78 15.25 -7.79
C GLY A 34 -1.61 14.32 -8.14
N VAL A 35 -0.79 14.07 -7.12
CA VAL A 35 0.41 13.23 -7.24
C VAL A 35 0.06 11.77 -6.99
N ARG A 36 0.46 10.89 -7.91
CA ARG A 36 0.02 9.50 -8.01
C ARG A 36 1.18 8.53 -7.71
N PRO A 37 0.90 7.33 -7.19
CA PRO A 37 1.91 6.28 -7.15
C PRO A 37 2.16 5.72 -8.56
N ALA A 38 3.26 4.99 -8.72
CA ALA A 38 3.55 4.23 -9.92
C ALA A 38 3.73 2.74 -9.63
N LEU A 39 3.45 1.91 -10.63
CA LEU A 39 3.71 0.48 -10.61
C LEU A 39 4.44 0.08 -11.89
N VAL A 40 5.55 -0.63 -11.74
CA VAL A 40 6.25 -1.27 -12.85
C VAL A 40 5.80 -2.72 -12.95
N VAL A 41 5.26 -3.11 -14.10
CA VAL A 41 4.80 -4.46 -14.41
C VAL A 41 5.85 -5.16 -15.26
N ILE A 42 6.29 -6.33 -14.81
CA ILE A 42 7.37 -7.10 -15.44
C ILE A 42 6.79 -8.43 -15.92
N HIS A 43 6.90 -8.69 -17.22
CA HIS A 43 6.38 -9.92 -17.81
C HIS A 43 7.17 -11.16 -17.39
N GLY A 44 6.54 -12.33 -17.47
CA GLY A 44 7.16 -13.65 -17.35
C GLY A 44 7.79 -14.12 -18.67
N GLY A 45 8.08 -15.41 -18.77
CA GLY A 45 8.66 -16.01 -19.98
C GLY A 45 10.08 -16.55 -19.81
N GLY A 46 10.48 -16.91 -18.59
CA GLY A 46 11.72 -17.65 -18.33
C GLY A 46 13.01 -16.92 -18.72
N PHE A 47 12.95 -15.60 -18.90
CA PHE A 47 14.04 -14.75 -19.42
C PHE A 47 14.46 -15.02 -20.87
N VAL A 48 13.72 -15.83 -21.61
CA VAL A 48 14.04 -16.18 -23.02
C VAL A 48 12.95 -15.75 -24.00
N GLN A 49 11.78 -15.37 -23.49
CA GLN A 49 10.62 -14.93 -24.26
C GLN A 49 9.75 -14.01 -23.40
N GLY A 50 8.68 -13.50 -24.01
CA GLY A 50 7.67 -12.66 -23.39
C GLY A 50 7.78 -11.21 -23.86
N ASP A 51 6.71 -10.45 -23.68
CA ASP A 51 6.63 -9.07 -24.16
C ASP A 51 5.59 -8.25 -23.38
N LYS A 52 5.84 -6.94 -23.24
CA LYS A 52 4.93 -5.99 -22.56
C LYS A 52 3.52 -5.90 -23.16
N SER A 53 3.33 -6.31 -24.42
CA SER A 53 2.05 -6.27 -25.12
C SER A 53 1.19 -7.53 -24.91
N GLU A 54 1.66 -8.54 -24.17
CA GLU A 54 0.87 -9.72 -23.91
C GLU A 54 -0.49 -9.37 -23.25
N PRO A 55 -1.59 -10.00 -23.67
CA PRO A 55 -2.94 -9.61 -23.24
C PRO A 55 -3.13 -9.58 -21.72
N VAL A 56 -2.47 -10.45 -20.96
CA VAL A 56 -2.58 -10.50 -19.50
C VAL A 56 -1.98 -9.25 -18.83
N TYR A 57 -0.79 -8.80 -19.26
CA TYR A 57 -0.14 -7.60 -18.70
C TYR A 57 -0.84 -6.33 -19.15
N VAL A 58 -1.33 -6.28 -20.40
CA VAL A 58 -2.13 -5.15 -20.90
C VAL A 58 -3.42 -4.99 -20.10
N GLN A 59 -4.14 -6.10 -19.85
CA GLN A 59 -5.37 -6.07 -19.05
C GLN A 59 -5.10 -5.61 -17.61
N MET A 60 -4.06 -6.15 -16.99
CA MET A 60 -3.63 -5.74 -15.65
C MET A 60 -3.27 -4.26 -15.61
N ALA A 61 -2.46 -3.77 -16.56
CA ALA A 61 -2.03 -2.38 -16.57
C ALA A 61 -3.21 -1.40 -16.71
N ARG A 62 -4.19 -1.73 -17.57
CA ARG A 62 -5.40 -0.91 -17.71
C ARG A 62 -6.22 -0.85 -16.44
N ALA A 63 -6.37 -1.97 -15.75
CA ALA A 63 -7.18 -2.02 -14.55
C ALA A 63 -6.50 -1.33 -13.37
N LEU A 64 -5.19 -1.53 -13.18
CA LEU A 64 -4.43 -0.83 -12.15
C LEU A 64 -4.33 0.68 -12.43
N ALA A 65 -4.24 1.07 -13.70
CA ALA A 65 -4.35 2.48 -14.06
C ALA A 65 -5.76 3.04 -13.77
N ALA A 66 -6.83 2.25 -13.94
CA ALA A 66 -8.18 2.67 -13.56
C ALA A 66 -8.32 2.94 -12.04
N GLU A 67 -7.53 2.26 -11.21
CA GLU A 67 -7.40 2.53 -9.77
C GLU A 67 -6.55 3.78 -9.44
N GLY A 68 -6.04 4.48 -10.46
CA GLY A 68 -5.36 5.77 -10.33
C GLY A 68 -3.85 5.70 -10.17
N LEU A 69 -3.24 4.55 -10.50
CA LEU A 69 -1.80 4.39 -10.59
C LEU A 69 -1.29 4.74 -11.98
N VAL A 70 -0.10 5.33 -12.07
CA VAL A 70 0.62 5.31 -13.34
C VAL A 70 1.28 3.94 -13.48
N VAL A 71 0.98 3.21 -14.54
CA VAL A 71 1.52 1.86 -14.74
C VAL A 71 2.49 1.86 -15.92
N ALA A 72 3.69 1.32 -15.71
CA ALA A 72 4.66 1.09 -16.77
C ALA A 72 4.83 -0.42 -16.96
N VAL A 73 4.46 -0.95 -18.12
CA VAL A 73 4.75 -2.34 -18.49
C VAL A 73 6.05 -2.34 -19.28
N VAL A 74 7.05 -3.07 -18.82
CA VAL A 74 8.43 -2.96 -19.35
C VAL A 74 8.82 -4.23 -20.10
N ASP A 75 9.49 -4.06 -21.23
CA ASP A 75 10.36 -5.10 -21.78
C ASP A 75 11.71 -5.03 -21.05
N TYR A 76 12.38 -6.16 -20.92
CA TYR A 76 13.74 -6.30 -20.41
C TYR A 76 14.53 -7.25 -21.32
N ARG A 77 15.87 -7.19 -21.27
CA ARG A 77 16.72 -8.03 -22.14
C ARG A 77 16.42 -9.51 -21.93
N LEU A 78 16.11 -10.19 -23.02
CA LEU A 78 15.95 -11.64 -23.06
C LEU A 78 17.27 -12.28 -23.49
N ARG A 79 17.54 -13.51 -23.03
CA ARG A 79 18.74 -14.27 -23.41
C ARG A 79 18.39 -15.67 -23.92
N PRO A 80 17.75 -15.81 -25.09
CA PRO A 80 17.35 -17.10 -25.65
C PRO A 80 18.55 -18.01 -25.98
N ASP A 81 19.68 -17.43 -26.39
CA ASP A 81 20.84 -18.19 -26.88
C ASP A 81 21.80 -18.68 -25.77
N VAL A 82 21.59 -18.25 -24.53
CA VAL A 82 22.51 -18.49 -23.39
C VAL A 82 21.88 -19.40 -22.33
N TYR A 83 20.75 -20.06 -22.63
CA TYR A 83 20.12 -20.99 -21.70
C TYR A 83 21.06 -22.17 -21.36
N PRO A 84 21.23 -22.57 -20.08
CA PRO A 84 20.49 -22.15 -18.88
C PRO A 84 21.22 -21.15 -17.96
N ASP A 85 21.95 -20.14 -18.48
CA ASP A 85 22.55 -19.07 -17.65
C ASP A 85 21.51 -18.06 -17.13
N TYR A 86 20.51 -18.59 -16.43
CA TYR A 86 19.45 -17.80 -15.81
C TYR A 86 19.98 -16.80 -14.76
N PRO A 87 21.08 -17.03 -14.01
CA PRO A 87 21.57 -16.02 -13.06
C PRO A 87 22.02 -14.73 -13.75
N LEU A 88 22.66 -14.84 -14.92
CA LEU A 88 23.03 -13.69 -15.74
C LEU A 88 21.78 -12.99 -16.29
N ALA A 89 20.85 -13.75 -16.90
CA ALA A 89 19.62 -13.20 -17.46
C ALA A 89 18.76 -12.48 -16.39
N ALA A 90 18.65 -13.06 -15.19
CA ALA A 90 17.94 -12.45 -14.06
C ALA A 90 18.63 -11.17 -13.54
N ARG A 91 19.96 -11.07 -13.65
CA ARG A 91 20.70 -9.85 -13.31
C ARG A 91 20.52 -8.76 -14.36
N ASP A 92 20.52 -9.10 -15.63
CA ASP A 92 20.23 -8.13 -16.70
C ASP A 92 18.81 -7.60 -16.59
N ALA A 93 17.82 -8.49 -16.43
CA ALA A 93 16.44 -8.08 -16.19
C ALA A 93 16.31 -7.18 -14.95
N GLN A 94 17.04 -7.47 -13.86
CA GLN A 94 17.10 -6.61 -12.68
C GLN A 94 17.60 -5.20 -13.04
N HIS A 95 18.72 -5.10 -13.76
CA HIS A 95 19.32 -3.82 -14.15
C HIS A 95 18.41 -3.00 -15.06
N ASP A 96 17.75 -3.66 -16.00
CA ASP A 96 16.87 -3.04 -16.97
C ASP A 96 15.61 -2.49 -16.28
N VAL A 97 14.99 -3.28 -15.41
CA VAL A 97 13.84 -2.81 -14.62
C VAL A 97 14.23 -1.71 -13.64
N GLN A 98 15.43 -1.77 -13.05
CA GLN A 98 15.95 -0.67 -12.23
C GLN A 98 16.15 0.60 -13.05
N ALA A 99 16.53 0.51 -14.33
CA ALA A 99 16.58 1.65 -15.24
C ALA A 99 15.17 2.22 -15.52
N ALA A 100 14.14 1.38 -15.65
CA ALA A 100 12.76 1.85 -15.77
C ALA A 100 12.25 2.56 -14.50
N VAL A 101 12.60 2.06 -13.31
CA VAL A 101 12.31 2.75 -12.03
C VAL A 101 12.99 4.12 -11.97
N ARG A 102 14.27 4.20 -12.36
CA ARG A 102 15.02 5.47 -12.47
C ARG A 102 14.41 6.41 -13.49
N TRP A 103 13.93 5.89 -14.62
CA TRP A 103 13.27 6.69 -15.65
C TRP A 103 11.97 7.31 -15.13
N LEU A 104 11.11 6.52 -14.47
CA LEU A 104 9.89 7.03 -13.84
C LEU A 104 10.19 8.10 -12.80
N ARG A 105 11.26 7.91 -12.01
CA ARG A 105 11.70 8.86 -10.99
C ARG A 105 12.17 10.19 -11.61
N ALA A 106 12.97 10.13 -12.67
CA ALA A 106 13.40 11.32 -13.41
C ALA A 106 12.24 12.10 -14.06
N HIS A 107 11.17 11.39 -14.47
CA HIS A 107 9.99 11.98 -15.11
C HIS A 107 8.83 12.23 -14.13
N ALA A 108 9.09 12.17 -12.82
CA ALA A 108 8.04 12.25 -11.81
C ALA A 108 7.25 13.57 -11.88
N GLY A 109 7.89 14.68 -12.25
CA GLY A 109 7.21 15.96 -12.44
C GLY A 109 6.16 15.90 -13.56
N ASP A 110 6.58 15.48 -14.75
CA ASP A 110 5.73 15.41 -15.95
C ASP A 110 4.59 14.40 -15.78
N LEU A 111 4.89 13.28 -15.14
CA LEU A 111 3.94 12.20 -14.90
C LEU A 111 3.12 12.39 -13.62
N ARG A 112 3.32 13.49 -12.88
CA ARG A 112 2.71 13.74 -11.56
C ARG A 112 2.84 12.53 -10.62
N LEU A 113 4.04 11.97 -10.53
CA LEU A 113 4.38 10.84 -9.68
C LEU A 113 4.94 11.30 -8.35
N ASP A 114 4.70 10.49 -7.32
CA ASP A 114 5.49 10.56 -6.11
C ASP A 114 6.69 9.62 -6.28
N PRO A 115 7.93 10.15 -6.39
CA PRO A 115 9.12 9.33 -6.64
C PRO A 115 9.44 8.36 -5.49
N ALA A 116 8.81 8.53 -4.32
CA ALA A 116 8.93 7.61 -3.19
C ALA A 116 7.84 6.52 -3.18
N ARG A 117 6.91 6.50 -4.15
CA ARG A 117 5.79 5.55 -4.22
C ARG A 117 5.76 4.81 -5.55
N ILE A 118 6.91 4.25 -5.91
CA ILE A 118 7.08 3.37 -7.07
C ILE A 118 7.20 1.93 -6.55
N ALA A 119 6.29 1.04 -6.93
CA ALA A 119 6.38 -0.39 -6.63
C ALA A 119 6.64 -1.21 -7.90
N VAL A 120 6.99 -2.47 -7.73
CA VAL A 120 7.19 -3.44 -8.82
C VAL A 120 6.25 -4.63 -8.67
N THR A 121 5.85 -5.21 -9.78
CA THR A 121 5.13 -6.47 -9.84
C THR A 121 5.55 -7.31 -11.03
N GLY A 122 5.37 -8.62 -10.94
CA GLY A 122 5.63 -9.49 -12.08
C GLY A 122 5.18 -10.93 -11.84
N HIS A 123 5.24 -11.71 -12.92
CA HIS A 123 4.94 -13.14 -12.97
C HIS A 123 6.20 -13.95 -13.27
N SER A 124 6.41 -15.09 -12.62
CA SER A 124 7.47 -16.05 -13.01
C SER A 124 8.87 -15.39 -13.09
N ALA A 125 9.50 -15.35 -14.26
CA ALA A 125 10.75 -14.61 -14.47
C ALA A 125 10.65 -13.11 -14.07
N GLY A 126 9.53 -12.46 -14.36
CA GLY A 126 9.26 -11.09 -13.91
C GLY A 126 9.07 -10.98 -12.40
N ALA A 127 8.54 -12.00 -11.74
CA ALA A 127 8.45 -12.06 -10.27
C ALA A 127 9.85 -12.20 -9.63
N ILE A 128 10.71 -13.05 -10.18
CA ILE A 128 12.11 -13.16 -9.78
C ILE A 128 12.81 -11.80 -9.96
N THR A 129 12.58 -11.14 -11.10
CA THR A 129 13.13 -9.81 -11.39
C THR A 129 12.65 -8.77 -10.38
N ALA A 130 11.34 -8.70 -10.09
CA ALA A 130 10.77 -7.80 -9.10
C ALA A 130 11.40 -7.97 -7.71
N LEU A 131 11.58 -9.21 -7.25
CA LEU A 131 12.24 -9.50 -5.97
C LEU A 131 13.69 -9.02 -5.96
N ARG A 132 14.42 -9.25 -7.05
CA ARG A 132 15.81 -8.79 -7.19
C ARG A 132 15.90 -7.26 -7.18
N VAL A 133 15.05 -6.58 -7.94
CA VAL A 133 14.94 -5.11 -7.97
C VAL A 133 14.67 -4.56 -6.57
N ALA A 134 13.73 -5.19 -5.85
CA ALA A 134 13.32 -4.76 -4.52
C ALA A 134 14.44 -4.85 -3.47
N THR A 135 15.30 -5.87 -3.56
CA THR A 135 16.29 -6.15 -2.51
C THR A 135 17.72 -5.76 -2.86
N HIS A 136 18.03 -5.48 -4.13
CA HIS A 136 19.36 -5.06 -4.59
C HIS A 136 19.41 -3.62 -5.16
N PRO A 137 18.88 -2.59 -4.48
CA PRO A 137 18.94 -1.22 -5.01
C PRO A 137 20.38 -0.69 -5.17
N GLN A 138 21.36 -1.30 -4.50
CA GLN A 138 22.78 -0.94 -4.59
C GLN A 138 23.49 -1.48 -5.86
N ASP A 139 22.87 -2.36 -6.64
CA ASP A 139 23.40 -2.87 -7.91
C ASP A 139 22.49 -2.47 -9.10
N PRO A 140 22.32 -1.17 -9.39
CA PRO A 140 21.32 -0.63 -10.34
C PRO A 140 21.60 -0.87 -11.84
N GLY A 141 22.76 -1.42 -12.21
CA GLY A 141 23.26 -1.34 -13.60
C GLY A 141 23.56 0.12 -14.03
N ALA A 142 23.92 0.30 -15.31
CA ALA A 142 24.34 1.61 -15.84
C ALA A 142 23.34 2.28 -16.81
N SER A 143 22.32 1.53 -17.26
CA SER A 143 21.38 2.00 -18.28
C SER A 143 20.44 3.12 -17.80
N GLY A 144 19.93 3.92 -18.74
CA GLY A 144 18.89 4.93 -18.47
C GLY A 144 19.42 6.15 -17.70
N THR A 145 18.80 6.44 -16.56
CA THR A 145 19.08 7.61 -15.70
C THR A 145 19.87 7.23 -14.44
N PRO A 146 21.18 6.92 -14.52
CA PRO A 146 21.96 6.38 -13.40
C PRO A 146 22.10 7.32 -12.18
N GLY A 147 21.81 8.62 -12.33
CA GLY A 147 21.79 9.58 -11.22
C GLY A 147 20.57 9.46 -10.31
N GLU A 148 19.51 8.77 -10.74
CA GLU A 148 18.33 8.53 -9.93
C GLU A 148 18.49 7.26 -9.07
N PRO A 149 17.96 7.21 -7.84
CA PRO A 149 17.84 5.98 -7.08
C PRO A 149 17.03 4.92 -7.84
N SER A 150 17.18 3.64 -7.50
CA SER A 150 16.36 2.53 -8.04
C SER A 150 15.66 1.70 -6.97
N ASP A 151 15.62 2.18 -5.73
CA ASP A 151 14.83 1.60 -4.66
C ASP A 151 13.33 1.74 -4.94
N VAL A 152 12.56 0.77 -4.44
CA VAL A 152 11.11 0.66 -4.64
C VAL A 152 10.39 0.57 -3.30
N ALA A 153 9.16 1.06 -3.26
CA ALA A 153 8.33 1.09 -2.06
C ALA A 153 7.83 -0.30 -1.62
N GLY A 154 7.83 -1.28 -2.53
CA GLY A 154 7.49 -2.68 -2.27
C GLY A 154 7.30 -3.50 -3.53
N ALA A 155 7.06 -4.79 -3.36
CA ALA A 155 6.85 -5.72 -4.47
C ALA A 155 5.62 -6.62 -4.26
N LEU A 156 4.86 -6.83 -5.33
CA LEU A 156 3.79 -7.83 -5.40
C LEU A 156 4.17 -8.84 -6.47
N VAL A 157 4.40 -10.10 -6.11
CA VAL A 157 4.94 -11.08 -7.05
C VAL A 157 4.07 -12.32 -7.12
N VAL A 158 3.96 -12.88 -8.33
CA VAL A 158 3.13 -14.06 -8.60
C VAL A 158 3.99 -15.18 -9.17
N SER A 159 3.88 -16.37 -8.59
CA SER A 159 4.61 -17.56 -9.03
C SER A 159 6.12 -17.32 -9.16
N GLY A 160 6.76 -16.76 -8.14
CA GLY A 160 8.19 -16.42 -8.17
C GLY A 160 8.91 -16.66 -6.86
N PHE A 161 10.23 -16.60 -6.91
CA PHE A 161 11.12 -16.83 -5.78
C PHE A 161 12.41 -16.02 -5.93
N LEU A 162 13.18 -15.88 -4.85
CA LEU A 162 14.50 -15.24 -4.87
C LEU A 162 15.60 -16.32 -4.88
N PRO A 163 16.32 -16.57 -5.99
CA PRO A 163 17.32 -17.65 -6.07
C PRO A 163 18.58 -17.41 -5.24
N GLY A 164 18.85 -16.16 -4.83
CA GLY A 164 20.03 -15.77 -4.07
C GLY A 164 19.68 -15.19 -2.69
N PRO A 165 20.66 -14.66 -1.94
CA PRO A 165 20.41 -14.03 -0.65
C PRO A 165 19.49 -12.81 -0.80
N VAL A 166 18.78 -12.50 0.27
CA VAL A 166 18.13 -11.20 0.42
C VAL A 166 19.23 -10.14 0.48
N GLY A 167 19.11 -9.11 -0.34
CA GLY A 167 20.10 -8.05 -0.50
C GLY A 167 20.02 -7.00 0.62
N SER A 168 20.44 -5.76 0.31
CA SER A 168 20.58 -4.70 1.31
C SER A 168 19.26 -4.06 1.75
N ALA A 169 18.19 -4.26 0.97
CA ALA A 169 16.89 -3.68 1.22
C ALA A 169 15.81 -4.76 1.36
N THR A 170 14.85 -4.49 2.23
CA THR A 170 13.74 -5.41 2.52
C THR A 170 12.41 -4.64 2.55
N PRO A 171 12.03 -3.95 1.45
CA PRO A 171 10.71 -3.32 1.41
C PRO A 171 9.61 -4.39 1.57
N PRO A 172 8.38 -4.00 1.96
CA PRO A 172 7.29 -4.95 2.09
C PRO A 172 7.05 -5.72 0.79
N VAL A 173 6.97 -7.06 0.91
CA VAL A 173 6.68 -7.96 -0.21
C VAL A 173 5.40 -8.72 0.05
N ARG A 174 4.56 -8.82 -0.97
CA ARG A 174 3.46 -9.78 -1.01
C ARG A 174 3.68 -10.77 -2.14
N MET A 175 3.60 -12.04 -1.83
CA MET A 175 3.78 -13.15 -2.76
C MET A 175 2.46 -13.89 -2.91
N LEU A 176 2.08 -14.23 -4.14
CA LEU A 176 0.98 -15.13 -4.46
C LEU A 176 1.56 -16.32 -5.20
N HIS A 177 1.14 -17.53 -4.83
CA HIS A 177 1.71 -18.72 -5.42
C HIS A 177 0.72 -19.89 -5.43
N GLY A 178 0.61 -20.58 -6.56
CA GLY A 178 -0.27 -21.73 -6.71
C GLY A 178 0.24 -22.97 -5.97
N THR A 179 -0.65 -23.74 -5.33
CA THR A 179 -0.26 -24.98 -4.64
C THR A 179 0.06 -26.14 -5.59
N GLU A 180 -0.34 -26.03 -6.86
CA GLU A 180 -0.11 -27.02 -7.91
C GLU A 180 0.84 -26.48 -9.02
N ASP A 181 1.65 -25.47 -8.68
CA ASP A 181 2.68 -24.95 -9.58
C ASP A 181 3.81 -25.98 -9.74
N SER A 182 3.82 -26.64 -10.91
CA SER A 182 4.80 -27.68 -11.26
C SER A 182 6.10 -27.12 -11.87
N LEU A 183 6.14 -25.83 -12.20
CA LEU A 183 7.30 -25.17 -12.79
C LEU A 183 8.16 -24.50 -11.71
N ILE A 184 7.53 -23.77 -10.80
CA ILE A 184 8.18 -23.14 -9.65
C ILE A 184 7.49 -23.65 -8.39
N PRO A 185 8.11 -24.56 -7.63
CA PRO A 185 7.51 -25.10 -6.42
C PRO A 185 7.16 -24.02 -5.39
N LEU A 186 5.97 -24.11 -4.79
CA LEU A 186 5.52 -23.23 -3.70
C LEU A 186 6.57 -23.09 -2.58
N ALA A 187 7.28 -24.18 -2.26
CA ALA A 187 8.33 -24.19 -1.24
C ALA A 187 9.45 -23.15 -1.47
N TRP A 188 9.71 -22.75 -2.71
CA TRP A 188 10.71 -21.72 -3.01
C TRP A 188 10.22 -20.31 -2.67
N ALA A 189 8.91 -20.05 -2.81
CA ALA A 189 8.29 -18.82 -2.33
C ALA A 189 8.24 -18.79 -0.79
N GLU A 190 7.93 -19.92 -0.14
CA GLU A 190 7.97 -20.05 1.33
C GLU A 190 9.37 -19.77 1.89
N ASP A 191 10.40 -20.35 1.28
CA ASP A 191 11.81 -20.09 1.62
C ASP A 191 12.17 -18.61 1.41
N THR A 192 11.78 -18.03 0.28
CA THR A 192 12.01 -16.60 0.00
C THR A 192 11.40 -15.72 1.10
N CYS A 193 10.14 -15.98 1.48
CA CYS A 193 9.44 -15.20 2.49
C CYS A 193 10.09 -15.35 3.88
N THR A 194 10.50 -16.57 4.22
CA THR A 194 11.23 -16.87 5.47
C THR A 194 12.53 -16.10 5.55
N ARG A 195 13.33 -16.11 4.47
CA ARG A 195 14.59 -15.35 4.41
C ARG A 195 14.36 -13.84 4.42
N TRP A 196 13.29 -13.35 3.80
CA TRP A 196 12.92 -11.93 3.82
C TRP A 196 12.62 -11.43 5.24
N VAL A 197 11.84 -12.21 6.00
CA VAL A 197 11.55 -11.91 7.41
C VAL A 197 12.79 -12.02 8.29
N ALA A 198 13.64 -13.03 8.07
CA ALA A 198 14.91 -13.15 8.79
C ALA A 198 15.86 -11.97 8.55
N ALA A 199 15.78 -11.33 7.38
CA ALA A 199 16.50 -10.11 7.04
C ALA A 199 15.83 -8.82 7.58
N GLY A 200 14.79 -8.93 8.43
CA GLY A 200 14.08 -7.81 9.03
C GLY A 200 13.00 -7.18 8.14
N GLY A 201 12.68 -7.80 6.99
CA GLY A 201 11.62 -7.38 6.09
C GLY A 201 10.24 -7.86 6.49
N ALA A 202 9.21 -7.23 5.93
CA ALA A 202 7.85 -7.76 5.96
C ALA A 202 7.59 -8.58 4.69
N CYS A 203 7.14 -9.82 4.85
CA CYS A 203 6.67 -10.66 3.75
C CYS A 203 5.34 -11.33 4.10
N THR A 204 4.39 -11.28 3.16
CA THR A 204 3.14 -12.04 3.22
C THR A 204 3.08 -12.97 2.02
N LEU A 205 2.91 -14.26 2.24
CA LEU A 205 2.69 -15.26 1.20
C LEU A 205 1.25 -15.76 1.25
N GLU A 206 0.55 -15.65 0.12
CA GLU A 206 -0.79 -16.19 -0.07
C GLU A 206 -0.71 -17.39 -1.03
N SER A 207 -1.02 -18.58 -0.52
CA SER A 207 -1.10 -19.78 -1.34
C SER A 207 -2.50 -19.93 -1.93
N VAL A 208 -2.57 -20.16 -3.24
CA VAL A 208 -3.83 -20.35 -3.96
C VAL A 208 -4.04 -21.84 -4.19
N ALA A 209 -4.98 -22.41 -3.45
CA ALA A 209 -5.32 -23.83 -3.52
C ALA A 209 -5.77 -24.21 -4.95
N GLY A 210 -5.17 -25.25 -5.51
CA GLY A 210 -5.39 -25.70 -6.89
C GLY A 210 -4.81 -24.78 -7.97
N GLY A 211 -4.19 -23.66 -7.59
CA GLY A 211 -3.54 -22.74 -8.52
C GLY A 211 -2.33 -23.39 -9.18
N THR A 212 -2.19 -23.23 -10.49
CA THR A 212 -1.05 -23.70 -11.28
C THR A 212 -0.05 -22.55 -11.53
N HIS A 213 0.91 -22.73 -12.44
CA HIS A 213 1.83 -21.65 -12.87
C HIS A 213 1.15 -20.57 -13.73
N ASP A 214 -0.12 -20.78 -14.13
CA ASP A 214 -0.84 -19.84 -14.99
C ASP A 214 -1.20 -18.55 -14.23
N ALA A 215 -0.56 -17.46 -14.67
CA ALA A 215 -0.81 -16.07 -14.32
C ALA A 215 -2.29 -15.64 -14.31
N THR A 216 -3.11 -16.17 -15.21
CA THR A 216 -4.36 -15.54 -15.64
C THR A 216 -5.40 -15.40 -14.52
N ALA A 217 -5.46 -16.36 -13.59
CA ALA A 217 -6.37 -16.31 -12.43
C ALA A 217 -5.87 -15.38 -11.30
N PHE A 218 -4.56 -15.10 -11.25
CA PHE A 218 -3.92 -14.31 -10.19
C PHE A 218 -3.91 -12.81 -10.48
N PHE A 219 -4.02 -12.45 -11.76
CA PHE A 219 -3.98 -11.06 -12.22
C PHE A 219 -5.37 -10.45 -12.43
N ASP A 220 -6.42 -11.02 -11.81
CA ASP A 220 -7.69 -10.31 -11.67
C ASP A 220 -7.46 -9.04 -10.81
N PRO A 221 -7.51 -7.84 -11.39
CA PRO A 221 -7.28 -6.58 -10.68
C PRO A 221 -8.36 -6.30 -9.62
N ALA A 222 -9.54 -6.96 -9.72
CA ALA A 222 -10.57 -6.92 -8.68
C ALA A 222 -10.21 -7.80 -7.46
N GLY A 223 -9.13 -8.59 -7.57
CA GLY A 223 -8.59 -9.37 -6.47
C GLY A 223 -8.23 -8.48 -5.28
N ALA A 224 -8.83 -8.76 -4.13
CA ALA A 224 -8.61 -8.03 -2.88
C ALA A 224 -7.12 -7.94 -2.51
N VAL A 225 -6.31 -8.91 -2.94
CA VAL A 225 -4.86 -9.01 -2.68
C VAL A 225 -4.07 -7.90 -3.36
N VAL A 226 -4.34 -7.65 -4.65
CA VAL A 226 -3.72 -6.60 -5.46
C VAL A 226 -4.13 -5.22 -4.92
N THR A 227 -5.43 -5.03 -4.72
CA THR A 227 -5.97 -3.75 -4.22
C THR A 227 -5.45 -3.40 -2.83
N SER A 228 -5.37 -4.38 -1.91
CA SER A 228 -4.82 -4.16 -0.57
C SER A 228 -3.32 -3.90 -0.59
N PHE A 229 -2.54 -4.63 -1.39
CA PHE A 229 -1.12 -4.34 -1.57
C PHE A 229 -0.91 -2.90 -2.06
N LEU A 230 -1.60 -2.48 -3.11
CA LEU A 230 -1.44 -1.14 -3.66
C LEU A 230 -1.84 -0.07 -2.65
N ALA A 231 -2.96 -0.25 -1.95
CA ALA A 231 -3.41 0.69 -0.91
C ALA A 231 -2.46 0.80 0.29
N CYS A 232 -1.82 -0.30 0.69
CA CYS A 232 -0.94 -0.36 1.86
C CYS A 232 0.51 0.08 1.54
N THR A 233 1.02 -0.31 0.38
CA THR A 233 2.42 -0.12 -0.02
C THR A 233 2.65 1.23 -0.69
N VAL A 234 1.88 1.53 -1.75
CA VAL A 234 2.05 2.76 -2.55
C VAL A 234 0.92 3.77 -2.37
N GLY A 235 -0.15 3.40 -1.68
CA GLY A 235 -1.31 4.24 -1.36
C GLY A 235 -2.04 4.76 -2.59
N GLY A 236 -2.93 5.74 -2.39
CA GLY A 236 -3.70 6.39 -3.46
C GLY A 236 -3.12 7.74 -3.88
N ALA A 237 -3.79 8.40 -4.83
CA ALA A 237 -3.44 9.75 -5.26
C ALA A 237 -3.56 10.77 -4.12
N VAL A 238 -2.69 11.79 -4.15
CA VAL A 238 -2.67 12.92 -3.22
C VAL A 238 -3.03 14.19 -3.98
N ALA A 239 -4.28 14.63 -3.84
CA ALA A 239 -4.84 15.77 -4.58
C ALA A 239 -5.11 17.03 -3.72
N PHE A 240 -4.60 17.06 -2.49
CA PHE A 240 -4.83 18.16 -1.55
C PHE A 240 -3.76 19.25 -1.74
N ALA A 241 -4.18 20.48 -2.08
CA ALA A 241 -3.27 21.58 -2.37
C ALA A 241 -2.36 21.99 -1.18
N ASP A 242 -2.81 21.74 0.05
CA ASP A 242 -2.10 22.02 1.29
C ASP A 242 -1.34 20.79 1.84
N VAL A 243 -1.12 19.77 1.01
CA VAL A 243 -0.32 18.59 1.32
C VAL A 243 0.84 18.51 0.33
N GLU A 244 2.01 18.90 0.79
CA GLU A 244 3.24 18.87 0.00
C GLU A 244 3.65 17.40 -0.29
N PRO A 245 3.84 17.03 -1.57
CA PRO A 245 4.30 15.70 -1.98
C PRO A 245 5.61 15.27 -1.30
N GLY A 246 5.84 13.96 -1.15
CA GLY A 246 7.05 13.42 -0.50
C GLY A 246 7.12 13.59 1.03
N THR A 247 6.27 14.42 1.65
CA THR A 247 6.23 14.60 3.11
C THR A 247 5.62 13.40 3.85
N ALA A 248 5.90 13.27 5.16
CA ALA A 248 5.26 12.25 6.01
C ALA A 248 3.72 12.38 6.06
N LEU A 249 3.22 13.61 5.92
CA LEU A 249 1.79 13.87 5.80
C LEU A 249 1.26 13.34 4.46
N ALA A 250 1.93 13.63 3.34
CA ALA A 250 1.54 13.09 2.03
C ALA A 250 1.48 11.56 2.02
N ARG A 251 2.44 10.86 2.64
CA ARG A 251 2.38 9.39 2.78
C ARG A 251 1.16 8.92 3.56
N THR A 252 0.81 9.61 4.64
CA THR A 252 -0.36 9.27 5.45
C THR A 252 -1.67 9.56 4.72
N VAL A 253 -1.73 10.66 3.97
CA VAL A 253 -2.87 11.04 3.13
C VAL A 253 -3.03 10.06 1.98
N SER A 254 -1.94 9.69 1.33
CA SER A 254 -1.91 8.68 0.28
C SER A 254 -2.45 7.34 0.78
N TRP A 255 -1.93 6.82 1.90
CA TRP A 255 -2.47 5.62 2.54
C TRP A 255 -3.98 5.75 2.79
N ALA A 256 -4.41 6.88 3.36
CA ALA A 256 -5.81 7.11 3.66
C ALA A 256 -6.67 7.19 2.38
N THR A 257 -6.17 7.75 1.28
CA THR A 257 -6.88 7.75 -0.01
C THR A 257 -6.95 6.35 -0.60
N GLY A 258 -5.84 5.60 -0.60
CA GLY A 258 -5.77 4.23 -1.13
C GLY A 258 -6.68 3.26 -0.37
N ARG A 259 -6.78 3.41 0.95
CA ARG A 259 -7.73 2.66 1.81
C ARG A 259 -9.16 3.17 1.72
N GLY A 260 -9.44 4.17 0.90
CA GLY A 260 -10.77 4.79 0.79
C GLY A 260 -11.23 5.50 2.07
N VAL A 261 -10.35 5.73 3.05
CA VAL A 261 -10.59 6.54 4.26
C VAL A 261 -10.82 7.98 3.87
N LEU A 262 -9.98 8.51 2.97
CA LEU A 262 -10.16 9.75 2.21
C LEU A 262 -10.86 9.46 0.88
N ASN A 263 -11.65 10.43 0.40
CA ASN A 263 -12.27 10.32 -0.91
C ASN A 263 -11.31 10.98 -1.93
N PRO A 264 -10.82 10.25 -2.95
CA PRO A 264 -9.90 10.78 -3.96
C PRO A 264 -10.50 11.90 -4.81
N SER A 265 -11.83 12.00 -4.88
CA SER A 265 -12.55 13.02 -5.67
C SER A 265 -12.69 14.39 -4.98
N VAL A 266 -12.22 14.53 -3.74
CA VAL A 266 -12.30 15.81 -3.01
C VAL A 266 -11.11 16.69 -3.39
N SER A 267 -11.40 17.81 -4.07
CA SER A 267 -10.40 18.78 -4.56
C SER A 267 -10.12 19.97 -3.61
N GLY A 268 -10.81 20.06 -2.46
CA GLY A 268 -10.58 21.09 -1.45
C GLY A 268 -9.38 20.78 -0.54
N PRO A 269 -8.88 21.75 0.25
CA PRO A 269 -7.75 21.54 1.16
C PRO A 269 -8.05 20.47 2.23
N LEU A 270 -7.01 19.73 2.63
CA LEU A 270 -7.09 18.75 3.71
C LEU A 270 -7.32 19.45 5.05
N GLU A 271 -6.78 20.64 5.23
CA GLU A 271 -6.69 21.42 6.47
C GLU A 271 -6.12 20.58 7.63
N PRO A 272 -4.83 20.20 7.61
CA PRO A 272 -4.21 19.27 8.57
C PRO A 272 -4.48 19.63 10.04
N GLY A 273 -4.48 20.93 10.35
CA GLY A 273 -4.70 21.50 11.68
C GLY A 273 -6.16 21.73 12.06
N ALA A 274 -7.13 21.49 11.18
CA ALA A 274 -8.54 21.66 11.50
C ALA A 274 -9.00 20.64 12.56
N VAL A 275 -9.93 21.08 13.40
CA VAL A 275 -10.52 20.22 14.44
C VAL A 275 -11.43 19.17 13.80
N VAL A 276 -11.33 17.94 14.30
CA VAL A 276 -12.23 16.84 13.91
C VAL A 276 -13.53 16.99 14.68
N THR A 277 -14.64 17.09 13.94
CA THR A 277 -15.99 17.04 14.49
C THR A 277 -16.47 15.59 14.63
N ARG A 278 -17.45 15.32 15.50
CA ARG A 278 -18.06 14.00 15.68
C ARG A 278 -18.54 13.37 14.37
N ARG A 279 -19.21 14.14 13.49
CA ARG A 279 -19.67 13.66 12.17
C ARG A 279 -18.52 13.21 11.28
N ARG A 280 -17.41 13.96 11.30
CA ARG A 280 -16.20 13.61 10.54
C ARG A 280 -15.49 12.39 11.11
N LEU A 281 -15.40 12.27 12.43
CA LEU A 281 -14.85 11.07 13.06
C LEU A 281 -15.65 9.84 12.64
N ALA A 282 -16.97 9.88 12.76
CA ALA A 282 -17.86 8.79 12.35
C ALA A 282 -17.63 8.39 10.89
N ALA A 283 -17.64 9.37 9.98
CA ALA A 283 -17.42 9.13 8.55
C ALA A 283 -16.03 8.55 8.22
N ARG A 284 -14.99 8.87 9.00
CA ARG A 284 -13.65 8.32 8.81
C ARG A 284 -13.55 6.90 9.36
N LEU A 285 -14.07 6.64 10.56
CA LEU A 285 -14.08 5.31 11.15
C LEU A 285 -14.88 4.31 10.31
N TRP A 286 -16.07 4.72 9.82
CA TRP A 286 -16.90 3.87 8.96
C TRP A 286 -16.19 3.50 7.64
N ARG A 287 -15.54 4.48 6.99
CA ARG A 287 -14.74 4.21 5.78
C ARG A 287 -13.52 3.35 6.07
N TRP A 288 -12.84 3.63 7.18
CA TRP A 288 -11.68 2.87 7.64
C TRP A 288 -12.01 1.41 7.93
N ALA A 289 -13.21 1.14 8.46
CA ALA A 289 -13.74 -0.20 8.68
C ALA A 289 -14.31 -0.86 7.41
N GLY A 290 -14.07 -0.34 6.21
CA GLY A 290 -14.55 -0.96 4.97
C GLY A 290 -16.03 -0.73 4.66
N ARG A 291 -16.65 0.31 5.24
CA ARG A 291 -18.05 0.72 4.98
C ARG A 291 -19.09 -0.36 5.29
N PRO A 292 -19.08 -0.94 6.51
CA PRO A 292 -20.04 -1.97 6.89
C PRO A 292 -21.48 -1.47 6.76
N VAL A 293 -22.37 -2.37 6.36
CA VAL A 293 -23.80 -2.11 6.28
C VAL A 293 -24.37 -2.12 7.70
N SER A 294 -25.17 -1.11 8.04
CA SER A 294 -25.92 -1.06 9.30
C SER A 294 -27.41 -0.96 8.99
N GLU A 295 -28.22 -1.79 9.65
CA GLU A 295 -29.68 -1.65 9.64
C GLU A 295 -30.08 -0.37 10.38
N PRO A 296 -31.01 0.45 9.84
CA PRO A 296 -31.52 1.61 10.56
C PRO A 296 -32.29 1.18 11.81
N ALA A 297 -32.21 1.97 12.88
CA ALA A 297 -32.96 1.70 14.10
C ALA A 297 -34.48 1.74 13.83
N PRO A 298 -35.28 0.78 14.35
CA PRO A 298 -36.72 0.76 14.13
C PRO A 298 -37.39 2.07 14.59
N GLY A 299 -38.09 2.75 13.67
CA GLY A 299 -38.84 3.98 13.95
C GLY A 299 -38.03 5.29 13.99
N GLY A 300 -36.73 5.26 13.62
CA GLY A 300 -35.89 6.46 13.52
C GLY A 300 -35.94 7.14 12.15
N ALA A 301 -35.69 8.46 12.10
CA ALA A 301 -35.39 9.15 10.85
C ALA A 301 -34.05 8.67 10.28
N PRO A 302 -33.90 8.50 8.95
CA PRO A 302 -32.65 8.00 8.36
C PRO A 302 -31.48 8.95 8.68
N ALA A 303 -30.45 8.43 9.33
CA ALA A 303 -29.21 9.14 9.59
C ALA A 303 -28.19 8.80 8.48
N ALA A 304 -27.05 9.51 8.47
CA ALA A 304 -25.97 9.12 7.57
C ALA A 304 -25.46 7.72 7.99
N PRO A 305 -25.21 6.76 7.07
CA PRO A 305 -24.84 5.38 7.42
C PRO A 305 -23.67 5.27 8.41
N ALA A 306 -22.68 6.15 8.26
CA ALA A 306 -21.55 6.21 9.17
C ALA A 306 -21.93 6.57 10.63
N VAL A 307 -22.97 7.39 10.83
CA VAL A 307 -23.48 7.74 12.16
C VAL A 307 -24.25 6.56 12.77
N GLU A 308 -25.07 5.89 11.96
CA GLU A 308 -25.83 4.71 12.40
C GLU A 308 -24.88 3.61 12.87
N TRP A 309 -23.87 3.30 12.05
CA TRP A 309 -22.88 2.30 12.36
C TRP A 309 -22.10 2.60 13.66
N VAL A 310 -21.53 3.80 13.83
CA VAL A 310 -20.76 4.10 15.07
C VAL A 310 -21.61 4.09 16.33
N LEU A 311 -22.92 4.32 16.22
CA LEU A 311 -23.85 4.20 17.33
C LEU A 311 -24.17 2.72 17.61
N ALA A 312 -24.40 1.93 16.58
CA ALA A 312 -24.68 0.49 16.68
C ALA A 312 -23.50 -0.28 17.31
N GLU A 313 -22.27 0.01 16.87
CA GLU A 313 -21.04 -0.56 17.45
C GLU A 313 -20.71 0.00 18.85
N GLY A 314 -21.46 1.00 19.32
CA GLY A 314 -21.18 1.68 20.58
C GLY A 314 -19.85 2.43 20.60
N ALA A 315 -19.25 2.71 19.43
CA ALA A 315 -18.02 3.50 19.31
C ALA A 315 -18.24 4.93 19.82
N LEU A 316 -19.35 5.54 19.40
CA LEU A 316 -19.85 6.83 19.87
C LEU A 316 -21.24 6.67 20.46
N TYR A 317 -21.63 7.61 21.33
CA TYR A 317 -22.96 7.64 21.95
C TYR A 317 -23.71 8.92 21.60
N PRO A 318 -25.06 8.90 21.58
CA PRO A 318 -25.85 10.11 21.51
C PRO A 318 -25.58 11.01 22.71
N ARG A 319 -25.90 12.29 22.56
CA ARG A 319 -25.91 13.23 23.68
C ARG A 319 -27.10 12.94 24.60
N ARG A 320 -27.09 13.54 25.79
CA ARG A 320 -28.21 13.46 26.75
C ARG A 320 -29.53 13.97 26.17
N ASP A 321 -29.47 14.89 25.21
CA ASP A 321 -30.62 15.43 24.48
C ASP A 321 -31.11 14.53 23.34
N GLY A 322 -30.57 13.31 23.20
CA GLY A 322 -30.91 12.35 22.15
C GLY A 322 -30.27 12.63 20.79
N THR A 323 -29.63 13.80 20.60
CA THR A 323 -29.01 14.14 19.30
C THR A 323 -27.59 13.57 19.17
N PHE A 324 -27.15 13.34 17.93
CA PHE A 324 -25.75 12.92 17.70
C PHE A 324 -24.73 14.06 17.95
N GLY A 325 -25.13 15.33 17.84
CA GLY A 325 -24.25 16.49 18.04
C GLY A 325 -23.11 16.60 17.03
N GLY A 326 -23.38 16.34 15.75
CA GLY A 326 -22.35 16.11 14.72
C GLY A 326 -21.29 17.19 14.54
N ALA A 327 -21.60 18.47 14.81
CA ALA A 327 -20.67 19.60 14.67
C ALA A 327 -19.70 19.75 15.85
N ARG A 328 -19.92 19.05 16.98
CA ARG A 328 -19.09 19.20 18.17
C ARG A 328 -17.68 18.64 17.91
N ALA A 329 -16.67 19.35 18.41
CA ALA A 329 -15.29 18.90 18.41
C ALA A 329 -15.14 17.57 19.17
N VAL A 330 -14.23 16.73 18.68
CA VAL A 330 -13.77 15.51 19.34
C VAL A 330 -12.44 15.82 20.00
N ASP A 331 -12.33 15.55 21.29
CA ASP A 331 -11.08 15.58 22.03
C ASP A 331 -10.33 14.23 21.93
N ARG A 332 -9.06 14.19 22.37
CA ARG A 332 -8.23 13.00 22.23
C ARG A 332 -8.71 11.83 23.08
N ALA A 333 -9.25 12.10 24.26
CA ALA A 333 -9.80 11.05 25.12
C ALA A 333 -11.03 10.39 24.48
N ALA A 334 -11.91 11.17 23.85
CA ALA A 334 -13.07 10.66 23.13
C ALA A 334 -12.67 9.85 21.90
N ALA A 335 -11.64 10.26 21.18
CA ALA A 335 -11.10 9.50 20.04
C ALA A 335 -10.51 8.15 20.49
N ALA A 336 -9.70 8.15 21.55
CA ALA A 336 -9.11 6.93 22.12
C ALA A 336 -10.20 5.94 22.58
N LEU A 337 -11.20 6.43 23.31
CA LEU A 337 -12.33 5.62 23.76
C LEU A 337 -13.14 5.04 22.59
N ALA A 338 -13.33 5.79 21.51
CA ALA A 338 -14.08 5.30 20.34
C ALA A 338 -13.36 4.12 19.67
N LEU A 339 -12.06 4.25 19.43
CA LEU A 339 -11.22 3.20 18.84
C LEU A 339 -11.13 1.95 19.75
N TRP A 340 -10.89 2.15 21.04
CA TRP A 340 -10.82 1.04 21.99
C TRP A 340 -12.15 0.26 22.11
N ARG A 341 -13.29 0.93 21.96
CA ARG A 341 -14.60 0.25 21.91
C ARG A 341 -14.79 -0.54 20.64
N LEU A 342 -14.38 -0.01 19.49
CA LEU A 342 -14.40 -0.74 18.23
C LEU A 342 -13.53 -2.00 18.29
N ALA A 343 -12.42 -1.95 19.03
CA ALA A 343 -11.57 -3.12 19.30
C ALA A 343 -12.20 -4.16 20.27
N GLY A 344 -13.41 -3.93 20.78
CA GLY A 344 -14.06 -4.83 21.75
C GLY A 344 -13.61 -4.61 23.21
N ARG A 345 -13.04 -3.45 23.52
CA ARG A 345 -12.55 -3.08 24.88
C ARG A 345 -11.51 -4.05 25.45
N PRO A 346 -10.43 -4.34 24.70
CA PRO A 346 -9.39 -5.26 25.15
C PRO A 346 -8.75 -4.79 26.47
N GLY A 347 -8.28 -5.76 27.25
CA GLY A 347 -7.57 -5.48 28.49
C GLY A 347 -6.32 -4.65 28.23
N ALA A 348 -6.25 -3.49 28.88
CA ALA A 348 -5.02 -2.70 28.89
C ALA A 348 -4.06 -3.37 29.86
N GLY A 349 -2.93 -3.89 29.37
CA GLY A 349 -1.82 -4.23 30.26
C GLY A 349 -1.38 -3.03 31.11
N ALA A 350 -0.38 -3.22 31.98
CA ALA A 350 0.14 -2.12 32.79
C ALA A 350 0.64 -0.97 31.87
N PRO A 351 0.13 0.27 32.03
CA PRO A 351 0.51 1.37 31.16
C PRO A 351 2.01 1.68 31.24
N PRO A 352 2.66 2.07 30.11
CA PRO A 352 3.87 2.87 30.21
C PRO A 352 3.56 4.19 30.92
N ALA A 353 4.51 4.72 31.70
CA ALA A 353 4.36 6.03 32.33
C ALA A 353 4.34 7.12 31.26
N VAL A 354 3.14 7.59 30.89
CA VAL A 354 2.94 8.61 29.86
C VAL A 354 2.61 9.95 30.51
N ALA A 355 3.39 10.98 30.16
CA ALA A 355 3.14 12.33 30.66
C ALA A 355 1.72 12.80 30.29
N GLY A 356 0.99 13.34 31.26
CA GLY A 356 -0.35 13.89 31.07
C GLY A 356 -1.49 12.86 31.03
N LEU A 357 -1.21 11.58 31.27
CA LEU A 357 -2.23 10.55 31.47
C LEU A 357 -2.44 10.28 32.95
N ASP A 358 -3.61 10.59 33.48
CA ASP A 358 -4.04 10.18 34.82
C ASP A 358 -4.46 8.70 34.80
N PRO A 359 -3.78 7.79 35.53
CA PRO A 359 -4.12 6.37 35.56
C PRO A 359 -5.54 6.07 36.07
N ALA A 360 -6.12 6.96 36.88
CA ALA A 360 -7.49 6.81 37.39
C ALA A 360 -8.56 7.31 36.40
N ALA A 361 -8.17 7.99 35.31
CA ALA A 361 -9.11 8.53 34.36
C ALA A 361 -9.81 7.43 33.56
N ARG A 362 -11.11 7.62 33.28
CA ARG A 362 -11.94 6.66 32.53
C ARG A 362 -11.38 6.25 31.16
N HIS A 363 -10.54 7.08 30.56
CA HIS A 363 -9.94 6.86 29.24
C HIS A 363 -8.55 6.21 29.32
N ALA A 364 -7.99 6.04 30.51
CA ALA A 364 -6.65 5.51 30.69
C ALA A 364 -6.46 4.12 30.07
N PRO A 365 -7.35 3.14 30.28
CA PRO A 365 -7.19 1.82 29.65
C PRO A 365 -7.16 1.92 28.11
N ALA A 366 -8.02 2.75 27.53
CA ALA A 366 -8.07 2.95 26.09
C ALA A 366 -6.77 3.56 25.53
N VAL A 367 -6.23 4.57 26.21
CA VAL A 367 -4.96 5.21 25.80
C VAL A 367 -3.80 4.22 25.94
N SER A 368 -3.70 3.51 27.05
CA SER A 368 -2.64 2.53 27.30
C SER A 368 -2.64 1.42 26.25
N TRP A 369 -3.81 0.86 25.95
CA TRP A 369 -3.92 -0.17 24.93
C TRP A 369 -3.54 0.37 23.55
N LEU A 370 -4.06 1.54 23.15
CA LEU A 370 -3.71 2.12 21.85
C LEU A 370 -2.22 2.43 21.71
N LEU A 371 -1.57 2.95 22.75
CA LEU A 371 -0.12 3.23 22.68
C LEU A 371 0.74 1.97 22.51
N ALA A 372 0.25 0.81 22.97
CA ALA A 372 0.90 -0.47 22.73
C ALA A 372 0.64 -1.02 21.31
N HIS A 373 -0.34 -0.47 20.58
CA HIS A 373 -0.79 -0.97 19.28
C HIS A 373 -0.85 0.15 18.21
N GLY A 374 0.23 0.92 18.06
CA GLY A 374 0.36 1.94 17.00
C GLY A 374 -0.43 3.25 17.20
N GLY A 375 -0.84 3.56 18.45
CA GLY A 375 -1.64 4.74 18.81
C GLY A 375 -0.85 5.99 19.24
N ASP A 376 0.45 6.03 18.99
CA ASP A 376 1.38 7.11 19.37
C ASP A 376 0.94 8.50 18.88
N ALA A 377 0.21 8.54 17.76
CA ALA A 377 -0.35 9.77 17.20
C ALA A 377 -1.29 10.50 18.17
N LEU A 378 -1.78 9.89 19.25
CA LEU A 378 -2.52 10.58 20.33
C LEU A 378 -1.64 11.55 21.13
N LEU A 379 -0.32 11.36 21.14
CA LEU A 379 0.64 12.18 21.88
C LEU A 379 1.08 13.40 21.05
N VAL A 380 1.46 14.47 21.73
CA VAL A 380 2.19 15.59 21.12
C VAL A 380 3.37 15.94 22.00
N GLY A 381 4.59 15.76 21.48
CA GLY A 381 5.82 15.88 22.26
C GLY A 381 5.87 14.87 23.42
N GLY A 382 5.44 13.62 23.17
CA GLY A 382 5.38 12.55 24.19
C GLY A 382 4.30 12.71 25.27
N THR A 383 3.53 13.81 25.24
CA THR A 383 2.51 14.11 26.26
C THR A 383 1.09 13.83 25.74
N PHE A 384 0.30 13.11 26.53
CA PHE A 384 -1.14 12.95 26.29
C PHE A 384 -1.89 14.16 26.86
N ARG A 385 -2.79 14.74 26.06
CA ARG A 385 -3.61 15.90 26.46
C ARG A 385 -5.08 15.53 26.23
N PRO A 386 -5.80 15.01 27.24
CA PRO A 386 -7.12 14.40 27.04
C PRO A 386 -8.14 15.34 26.40
N ASP A 387 -8.20 16.59 26.87
CA ASP A 387 -9.18 17.59 26.44
C ASP A 387 -8.76 18.38 25.19
N ALA A 388 -7.54 18.17 24.70
CA ALA A 388 -7.09 18.84 23.49
C ALA A 388 -7.91 18.35 22.28
N PRO A 389 -8.29 19.25 21.35
CA PRO A 389 -9.04 18.84 20.17
C PRO A 389 -8.18 17.93 19.27
N LEU A 390 -8.78 16.87 18.76
CA LEU A 390 -8.19 16.00 17.75
C LEU A 390 -8.09 16.74 16.42
N ARG A 391 -6.92 16.74 15.81
CA ARG A 391 -6.67 17.40 14.50
C ARG A 391 -6.80 16.40 13.35
N ARG A 392 -7.15 16.87 12.14
CA ARG A 392 -7.36 16.00 10.98
C ARG A 392 -6.14 15.14 10.64
N ALA A 393 -4.95 15.73 10.56
CA ALA A 393 -3.72 14.98 10.32
C ALA A 393 -3.39 14.00 11.45
N GLN A 394 -3.73 14.36 12.70
CA GLN A 394 -3.56 13.50 13.86
C GLN A 394 -4.46 12.26 13.78
N LEU A 395 -5.73 12.43 13.38
CA LEU A 395 -6.64 11.31 13.16
C LEU A 395 -6.14 10.36 12.07
N LEU A 396 -5.66 10.88 10.93
CA LEU A 396 -5.17 10.01 9.85
C LEU A 396 -3.92 9.22 10.26
N ARG A 397 -2.97 9.85 10.98
CA ARG A 397 -1.81 9.14 11.53
C ARG A 397 -2.22 8.08 12.55
N LEU A 398 -3.18 8.40 13.42
CA LEU A 398 -3.72 7.45 14.39
C LEU A 398 -4.33 6.22 13.71
N LEU A 399 -5.21 6.43 12.72
CA LEU A 399 -5.81 5.31 11.97
C LEU A 399 -4.76 4.49 11.22
N ARG A 400 -3.74 5.15 10.64
CA ARG A 400 -2.64 4.45 9.95
C ARG A 400 -1.83 3.58 10.91
N GLY A 401 -1.41 4.14 12.05
CA GLY A 401 -0.59 3.42 13.02
C GLY A 401 -1.29 2.19 13.57
N VAL A 402 -2.55 2.33 13.99
CA VAL A 402 -3.31 1.18 14.51
C VAL A 402 -3.69 0.14 13.45
N SER A 403 -3.63 0.50 12.15
CA SER A 403 -3.88 -0.44 11.05
C SER A 403 -2.70 -1.36 10.78
N ALA A 404 -1.49 -1.03 11.26
CA ALA A 404 -0.31 -1.87 11.12
C ALA A 404 -0.32 -3.10 12.07
N GLU A 405 -1.31 -3.19 12.94
CA GLU A 405 -1.49 -4.31 13.88
C GLU A 405 -2.90 -4.92 13.75
N PRO A 406 -3.26 -5.48 12.58
CA PRO A 406 -4.61 -5.97 12.31
C PRO A 406 -5.06 -7.07 13.28
N ALA A 407 -4.13 -7.88 13.81
CA ALA A 407 -4.40 -8.90 14.82
C ALA A 407 -4.97 -8.33 16.13
N ALA A 408 -4.68 -7.08 16.45
CA ALA A 408 -5.17 -6.42 17.66
C ALA A 408 -6.68 -6.13 17.62
N TRP A 409 -7.31 -6.24 16.45
CA TRP A 409 -8.69 -5.84 16.19
C TRP A 409 -9.70 -7.01 16.10
N GLY A 410 -9.31 -8.26 16.39
CA GLY A 410 -10.24 -9.40 16.53
C GLY A 410 -11.15 -9.64 15.31
N ALA A 411 -12.46 -9.86 15.52
CA ALA A 411 -13.45 -10.01 14.42
C ALA A 411 -13.60 -8.76 13.54
N THR A 412 -13.21 -7.58 14.04
CA THR A 412 -13.06 -6.37 13.21
C THR A 412 -11.76 -6.36 12.39
N GLY A 413 -10.87 -7.34 12.57
CA GLY A 413 -9.70 -7.58 11.71
C GLY A 413 -10.06 -7.91 10.26
N GLY A 414 -11.29 -8.39 9.98
CA GLY A 414 -11.83 -8.45 8.62
C GLY A 414 -12.21 -7.08 8.03
N LEU A 415 -12.49 -6.10 8.89
CA LEU A 415 -12.81 -4.70 8.52
C LEU A 415 -11.54 -3.85 8.32
N VAL A 416 -10.45 -4.22 9.00
CA VAL A 416 -9.12 -3.61 8.91
C VAL A 416 -8.19 -4.59 8.18
N GLY A 417 -8.45 -4.82 6.89
CA GLY A 417 -7.58 -5.69 6.07
C GLY A 417 -6.09 -5.32 6.24
N ALA A 418 -5.25 -6.33 6.44
CA ALA A 418 -3.85 -6.17 6.83
C ALA A 418 -3.07 -5.30 5.83
N CYS A 419 -2.70 -4.11 6.32
CA CYS A 419 -1.44 -3.44 5.98
C CYS A 419 -0.44 -3.79 7.10
#